data_AF-A0A358XP69-F1
#
_entry.id   AF-A0A358XP69-F1
#
_cell.length_a   1.000
_cell.length_b   1.000
_cell.length_c   1.000
_cell.angle_alpha   90.00
_cell.angle_beta   90.00
_cell.angle_gamma   90.00
#
_symmetry.space_group_name_H-M   'P 1'
#
loop_
_entity.id
_entity.type
_entity.pdbx_description
1 polymer ?
#
loop_
_entity_poly.entity_id
_entity_poly.type
_entity_poly.pdbx_seq_one_letter_code
_entity_poly.pdbx_strand_id
1 'polypeptide(L)'
;MIERPLAAGERRRETSVVFDDIFPERTGTLTDVSTDWLSLSDSSLDFDLNGNLIEGETAKVVFKTGELGGKEFEISSYNNNTKTIRIKTNTEDDGYITPNATFSPNVGDKYTLIGIKQPQSYITDAENRLFKEVEKSFKTLTRPPYRVEIDEKYMRENAFTLKSGDRVRLKDDKLGIDDMIRVTSVSFPLVNSNQCTVVISDKITYTQEAQTVIDTGKVKEEVKTVNRQKAEAQRVQALRMRQLQGKIFDPEGDYFDPANIKPLSIETLMLSVGAKSQNFYLDGVRIIPNVGDDPNAIQITAGKLIHREVQIEGLGYIWEMGGLTQEGLDPNKSYYLSAKCSRTQLTGQWVLSETPIPTESEAGFYHFNCGLLYNVLEGRRDYAFTNGMTYINGDTIKTGKIGAEFIDVIGLFAQIITVGSDGFVNAGISGLSDEGDDSIRFWAGANEEDRYNAPFQILNNGQLKALRGIIGTFNVMENAIYFGAPNETNSNLYFTPRSLLYRTNMSDDASSDALKSKKVILMNVSPTSQIGIEIQSESKNTDPSRRGPNVGFSTEAYGSPNSNDDIALRVPQGNVQVEGSLGLDTVVQVQAWKEDAGGFRTLRLTYKKGWLVERFWES
;
A
#
# COMPACT_ATOMS: atom_id res chain seq x y z
N MET A 1 -10.68 1.98 -33.70
CA MET A 1 -10.36 3.36 -34.10
C MET A 1 -8.98 3.32 -34.73
N ILE A 2 -8.82 3.65 -36.01
CA ILE A 2 -7.52 3.59 -36.70
C ILE A 2 -6.86 4.96 -36.50
N GLU A 3 -5.83 5.02 -35.66
CA GLU A 3 -5.13 6.26 -35.35
C GLU A 3 -4.23 6.73 -36.52
N ARG A 4 -4.15 8.06 -36.67
CA ARG A 4 -3.35 8.75 -37.69
C ARG A 4 -1.86 8.41 -37.53
N PRO A 5 -1.09 8.25 -38.62
CA PRO A 5 0.36 8.19 -38.54
C PRO A 5 0.95 9.47 -37.92
N LEU A 6 2.01 9.30 -37.13
CA LEU A 6 2.74 10.39 -36.47
C LEU A 6 3.59 11.17 -37.46
N ALA A 7 3.71 12.49 -37.26
CA ALA A 7 4.65 13.32 -37.99
C ALA A 7 6.11 13.10 -37.52
N ALA A 8 7.09 13.51 -38.34
CA ALA A 8 8.50 13.40 -37.98
C ALA A 8 8.81 14.20 -36.70
N GLY A 9 9.29 13.51 -35.65
CA GLY A 9 9.55 14.08 -34.33
C GLY A 9 8.38 13.99 -33.34
N GLU A 10 7.20 13.59 -33.78
CA GLU A 10 6.02 13.40 -32.93
C GLU A 10 6.11 12.03 -32.23
N ARG A 11 6.15 12.02 -30.90
CA ARG A 11 6.14 10.78 -30.10
C ARG A 11 4.70 10.41 -29.77
N ARG A 12 4.37 9.11 -29.75
CA ARG A 12 3.04 8.66 -29.28
C ARG A 12 2.86 9.08 -27.83
N ARG A 13 1.78 9.79 -27.54
CA ARG A 13 1.39 10.12 -26.16
C ARG A 13 0.80 8.86 -25.53
N GLU A 14 1.62 8.14 -24.77
CA GLU A 14 1.23 6.86 -24.13
C GLU A 14 0.27 7.08 -22.95
N THR A 15 0.37 8.22 -22.25
CA THR A 15 -0.52 8.60 -21.14
C THR A 15 -0.53 10.12 -20.94
N SER A 16 -1.52 10.64 -20.21
CA SER A 16 -1.57 12.03 -19.74
C SER A 16 -2.03 12.06 -18.30
N VAL A 17 -1.34 12.84 -17.47
CA VAL A 17 -1.70 13.08 -16.07
C VAL A 17 -1.97 14.57 -15.91
N VAL A 18 -3.03 14.93 -15.20
CA VAL A 18 -3.44 16.31 -14.92
C VAL A 18 -3.39 16.51 -13.41
N PHE A 19 -2.82 17.64 -12.96
CA PHE A 19 -2.69 18.01 -11.55
C PHE A 19 -3.49 19.29 -11.29
N ASP A 20 -4.79 19.15 -11.02
CA ASP A 20 -5.69 20.28 -10.82
C ASP A 20 -5.40 21.06 -9.52
N ASP A 21 -4.73 20.43 -8.56
CA ASP A 21 -4.40 21.02 -7.25
C ASP A 21 -3.10 21.85 -7.25
N ILE A 22 -2.34 21.87 -8.36
CA ILE A 22 -1.09 22.62 -8.45
C ILE A 22 -1.30 23.85 -9.31
N PHE A 23 -1.47 25.00 -8.66
CA PHE A 23 -1.58 26.30 -9.32
C PHE A 23 -0.79 27.39 -8.55
N PRO A 24 -0.51 28.55 -9.17
CA PRO A 24 0.14 29.66 -8.50
C PRO A 24 -0.79 30.25 -7.44
N GLU A 25 -0.36 30.20 -6.18
CA GLU A 25 -1.16 30.65 -5.04
C GLU A 25 -0.32 31.34 -3.97
N ARG A 26 -0.96 32.23 -3.21
CA ARG A 26 -0.39 32.89 -2.04
C ARG A 26 -1.46 33.00 -0.95
N THR A 27 -1.10 32.63 0.27
CA THR A 27 -1.89 32.92 1.47
C THR A 27 -1.14 33.94 2.32
N GLY A 28 -1.66 35.16 2.40
CA GLY A 28 -1.14 36.23 3.25
C GLY A 28 -1.79 36.24 4.63
N THR A 29 -1.21 37.00 5.56
CA THR A 29 -1.72 37.18 6.92
C THR A 29 -1.87 38.66 7.20
N LEU A 30 -2.99 39.07 7.78
CA LEU A 30 -3.24 40.48 8.13
C LEU A 30 -2.37 40.92 9.29
N THR A 31 -1.62 42.00 9.07
CA THR A 31 -0.75 42.63 10.07
C THR A 31 -1.40 43.82 10.76
N ASP A 32 -2.38 44.47 10.11
CA ASP A 32 -3.14 45.56 10.70
C ASP A 32 -4.53 45.65 10.04
N VAL A 33 -5.51 46.15 10.78
CA VAL A 33 -6.91 46.33 10.33
C VAL A 33 -7.43 47.66 10.86
N SER A 34 -8.06 48.47 10.01
CA SER A 34 -8.65 49.75 10.42
C SER A 34 -9.88 49.57 11.32
N THR A 35 -10.22 50.63 12.06
CA THR A 35 -11.38 50.65 12.96
C THR A 35 -12.74 50.51 12.26
N ASP A 36 -12.81 50.81 10.96
CA ASP A 36 -13.98 50.59 10.12
C ASP A 36 -13.99 49.22 9.43
N TRP A 37 -12.98 48.37 9.69
CA TRP A 37 -12.79 47.03 9.13
C TRP A 37 -12.59 46.95 7.60
N LEU A 38 -12.54 48.09 6.92
CA LEU A 38 -12.46 48.15 5.46
C LEU A 38 -11.04 48.25 4.94
N SER A 39 -10.06 48.60 5.77
CA SER A 39 -8.66 48.71 5.36
C SER A 39 -7.82 47.62 6.04
N LEU A 40 -7.21 46.78 5.22
CA LEU A 40 -6.45 45.60 5.61
C LEU A 40 -4.99 45.79 5.20
N SER A 41 -4.04 45.66 6.12
CA SER A 41 -2.62 45.80 5.77
C SER A 41 -1.86 44.49 6.00
N ASP A 42 -0.98 44.16 5.05
CA ASP A 42 -0.12 42.98 5.10
C ASP A 42 1.31 43.35 4.69
N SER A 43 2.21 43.45 5.67
CA SER A 43 3.61 43.82 5.43
C SER A 43 4.41 42.74 4.67
N SER A 44 3.91 41.51 4.59
CA SER A 44 4.53 40.39 3.86
C SER A 44 4.16 40.35 2.37
N LEU A 45 3.36 41.32 1.89
CA LEU A 45 2.96 41.42 0.49
C LEU A 45 4.13 41.94 -0.36
N ASP A 46 4.80 40.98 -1.02
CA ASP A 46 6.05 41.10 -1.78
C ASP A 46 5.88 41.61 -3.22
N PHE A 47 4.64 41.84 -3.69
CA PHE A 47 4.35 42.40 -5.01
C PHE A 47 3.42 43.62 -4.93
N ASP A 48 3.36 44.38 -6.03
CA ASP A 48 2.40 45.48 -6.20
C ASP A 48 1.11 44.97 -6.83
N LEU A 49 0.01 45.00 -6.07
CA LEU A 49 -1.30 44.56 -6.53
C LEU A 49 -1.82 45.40 -7.71
N ASN A 50 -1.53 46.71 -7.76
CA ASN A 50 -2.00 47.58 -8.84
C ASN A 50 -1.37 47.22 -10.19
N GLY A 51 -0.14 46.68 -10.18
CA GLY A 51 0.55 46.19 -11.38
C GLY A 51 0.10 44.81 -11.87
N ASN A 52 -0.77 44.13 -11.11
CA ASN A 52 -1.20 42.75 -11.36
C ASN A 52 -2.72 42.63 -11.55
N LEU A 53 -3.43 43.73 -11.80
CA LEU A 53 -4.87 43.69 -12.11
C LEU A 53 -5.11 43.12 -13.51
N ILE A 54 -6.21 42.38 -13.67
CA ILE A 54 -6.66 41.83 -14.96
C ILE A 54 -7.69 42.80 -15.56
N GLU A 55 -7.54 43.11 -16.86
CA GLU A 55 -8.50 43.99 -17.56
C GLU A 55 -9.88 43.34 -17.62
N GLY A 56 -10.90 44.05 -17.11
CA GLY A 56 -12.29 43.57 -17.07
C GLY A 56 -12.68 42.74 -15.85
N GLU A 57 -11.75 42.47 -14.92
CA GLU A 57 -12.02 41.72 -13.69
C GLU A 57 -11.67 42.54 -12.44
N THR A 58 -12.54 42.49 -11.42
CA THR A 58 -12.31 43.15 -10.14
C THR A 58 -11.54 42.21 -9.21
N ALA A 59 -10.36 42.64 -8.76
CA ALA A 59 -9.60 41.90 -7.75
C ALA A 59 -10.41 41.77 -6.45
N LYS A 60 -10.33 40.60 -5.80
CA LYS A 60 -11.04 40.31 -4.54
C LYS A 60 -10.10 39.72 -3.50
N VAL A 61 -10.42 40.00 -2.24
CA VAL A 61 -9.83 39.35 -1.06
C VAL A 61 -10.75 38.20 -0.65
N VAL A 62 -10.21 37.00 -0.52
CA VAL A 62 -10.92 35.84 0.03
C VAL A 62 -10.30 35.48 1.36
N PHE A 63 -11.06 35.60 2.44
CA PHE A 63 -10.59 35.23 3.77
C PHE A 63 -10.56 33.70 3.89
N LYS A 64 -9.45 33.17 4.43
CA LYS A 64 -9.25 31.73 4.66
C LYS A 64 -9.50 31.34 6.11
N THR A 65 -9.35 32.28 7.05
CA THR A 65 -9.58 32.08 8.48
C THR A 65 -10.25 33.32 9.08
N GLY A 66 -10.63 33.24 10.36
CA GLY A 66 -11.31 34.34 11.07
C GLY A 66 -12.83 34.31 10.91
N GLU A 67 -13.51 35.32 11.43
CA GLU A 67 -14.98 35.44 11.41
C GLU A 67 -15.53 35.58 9.98
N LEU A 68 -14.69 36.03 9.04
CA LEU A 68 -15.02 36.17 7.62
C LEU A 68 -14.50 35.00 6.75
N GLY A 69 -14.01 33.92 7.36
CA GLY A 69 -13.50 32.76 6.64
C GLY A 69 -14.47 32.22 5.59
N GLY A 70 -14.01 32.14 4.33
CA GLY A 70 -14.79 31.70 3.18
C GLY A 70 -15.56 32.81 2.44
N LYS A 71 -15.59 34.04 2.95
CA LYS A 71 -16.23 35.18 2.26
C LYS A 71 -15.23 35.92 1.34
N GLU A 72 -15.75 36.39 0.20
CA GLU A 72 -15.00 37.16 -0.79
C GLU A 72 -15.41 38.63 -0.76
N PHE A 73 -14.46 39.58 -0.79
CA PHE A 73 -14.73 41.01 -0.80
C PHE A 73 -14.01 41.69 -1.96
N GLU A 74 -14.73 42.52 -2.73
CA GLU A 74 -14.12 43.32 -3.81
C GLU A 74 -13.15 44.37 -3.25
N ILE A 75 -12.01 44.52 -3.94
CA ILE A 75 -11.03 45.54 -3.60
C ILE A 75 -11.43 46.87 -4.24
N SER A 76 -11.59 47.89 -3.41
CA SER A 76 -11.90 49.26 -3.84
C SER A 76 -10.64 50.05 -4.21
N SER A 77 -9.55 49.89 -3.46
CA SER A 77 -8.26 50.54 -3.73
C SER A 77 -7.12 49.82 -3.01
N TYR A 78 -5.89 50.03 -3.48
CA TYR A 78 -4.68 49.49 -2.87
C TYR A 78 -3.54 50.51 -2.85
N ASN A 79 -2.85 50.61 -1.71
CA ASN A 79 -1.65 51.43 -1.54
C ASN A 79 -0.40 50.55 -1.37
N ASN A 80 0.50 50.57 -2.36
CA ASN A 80 1.71 49.75 -2.38
C ASN A 80 2.77 50.17 -1.34
N ASN A 81 2.80 51.44 -0.92
CA ASN A 81 3.79 51.93 0.05
C ASN A 81 3.48 51.42 1.46
N THR A 82 2.20 51.42 1.84
CA THR A 82 1.74 50.96 3.15
C THR A 82 1.25 49.51 3.13
N LYS A 83 1.20 48.89 1.95
CA LYS A 83 0.66 47.54 1.70
C LYS A 83 -0.77 47.39 2.21
N THR A 84 -1.58 48.42 2.04
CA THR A 84 -2.96 48.50 2.54
C THR A 84 -3.96 48.29 1.41
N ILE A 85 -4.83 47.30 1.57
CA ILE A 85 -5.95 46.96 0.70
C ILE A 85 -7.23 47.51 1.32
N ARG A 86 -8.02 48.26 0.57
CA ARG A 86 -9.34 48.71 1.00
C ARG A 86 -10.44 47.90 0.33
N ILE A 87 -11.25 47.18 1.09
CA ILE A 87 -12.34 46.35 0.58
C ILE A 87 -13.68 47.10 0.56
N LYS A 88 -14.61 46.64 -0.27
CA LYS A 88 -16.03 47.05 -0.24
C LYS A 88 -16.81 46.17 0.73
N THR A 89 -17.94 46.68 1.21
CA THR A 89 -18.91 45.88 1.97
C THR A 89 -19.73 44.99 1.05
N ASN A 90 -20.06 43.78 1.49
CA ASN A 90 -21.05 42.93 0.87
C ASN A 90 -22.39 43.08 1.57
N THR A 91 -23.48 43.09 0.81
CA THR A 91 -24.85 43.06 1.32
C THR A 91 -25.49 41.75 0.88
N GLU A 92 -25.92 40.92 1.83
CA GLU A 92 -26.63 39.66 1.57
C GLU A 92 -28.10 39.92 1.20
N ASP A 93 -28.81 38.89 0.71
CA ASP A 93 -30.20 39.00 0.22
C ASP A 93 -31.20 39.45 1.30
N ASP A 94 -30.88 39.23 2.58
CA ASP A 94 -31.63 39.67 3.74
C ASP A 94 -31.30 41.12 4.17
N GLY A 95 -30.39 41.80 3.46
CA GLY A 95 -29.91 43.14 3.76
C GLY A 95 -28.76 43.19 4.76
N TYR A 96 -28.21 42.04 5.18
CA TYR A 96 -27.12 41.98 6.14
C TYR A 96 -25.80 42.44 5.51
N ILE A 97 -25.15 43.44 6.12
CA ILE A 97 -23.92 44.06 5.60
C ILE A 97 -22.71 43.49 6.35
N THR A 98 -21.70 43.05 5.60
CA THR A 98 -20.40 42.62 6.14
C THR A 98 -19.26 43.38 5.45
N PRO A 99 -18.15 43.69 6.14
CA PRO A 99 -17.86 43.45 7.56
C PRO A 99 -18.68 44.31 8.53
N ASN A 100 -18.87 43.83 9.76
CA ASN A 100 -19.55 44.55 10.85
C ASN A 100 -18.98 44.14 12.23
N ALA A 101 -19.51 44.69 13.32
CA ALA A 101 -18.99 44.44 14.68
C ALA A 101 -19.04 42.96 15.15
N THR A 102 -19.85 42.12 14.52
CA THR A 102 -19.98 40.68 14.84
C THR A 102 -19.20 39.79 13.87
N PHE A 103 -18.99 40.27 12.64
CA PHE A 103 -18.22 39.56 11.62
C PHE A 103 -17.19 40.53 11.04
N SER A 104 -16.03 40.58 11.67
CA SER A 104 -14.96 41.51 11.35
C SER A 104 -13.63 40.80 11.09
N PRO A 105 -12.77 41.34 10.21
CA PRO A 105 -11.41 40.86 10.06
C PRO A 105 -10.59 41.32 11.26
N ASN A 106 -9.73 40.43 11.76
CA ASN A 106 -8.81 40.70 12.86
C ASN A 106 -7.35 40.55 12.42
N VAL A 107 -6.44 41.18 13.16
CA VAL A 107 -5.00 40.97 12.98
C VAL A 107 -4.67 39.49 13.22
N GLY A 108 -3.96 38.88 12.27
CA GLY A 108 -3.65 37.45 12.26
C GLY A 108 -4.54 36.60 11.35
N ASP A 109 -5.62 37.15 10.79
CA ASP A 109 -6.46 36.42 9.84
C ASP A 109 -5.74 36.21 8.51
N LYS A 110 -5.94 35.02 7.92
CA LYS A 110 -5.34 34.62 6.64
C LYS A 110 -6.27 34.94 5.49
N TYR A 111 -5.69 35.35 4.37
CA TYR A 111 -6.44 35.67 3.15
C TYR A 111 -5.67 35.27 1.89
N THR A 112 -6.38 35.19 0.77
CA THR A 112 -5.79 35.09 -0.57
C THR A 112 -6.42 36.11 -1.51
N LEU A 113 -5.76 36.36 -2.64
CA LEU A 113 -6.19 37.31 -3.65
C LEU A 113 -6.59 36.56 -4.91
N ILE A 114 -7.77 36.87 -5.43
CA ILE A 114 -8.30 36.33 -6.69
C ILE A 114 -8.64 37.47 -7.65
N GLY A 115 -8.82 37.16 -8.94
CA GLY A 115 -9.05 38.17 -9.97
C GLY A 115 -7.82 39.04 -10.26
N ILE A 116 -6.62 38.48 -10.05
CA ILE A 116 -5.33 39.13 -10.30
C ILE A 116 -4.44 38.23 -11.15
N LYS A 117 -3.56 38.84 -11.94
CA LYS A 117 -2.45 38.15 -12.57
C LYS A 117 -1.45 37.74 -11.48
N GLN A 118 -1.18 36.45 -11.37
CA GLN A 118 -0.24 35.96 -10.38
C GLN A 118 1.19 36.45 -10.69
N PRO A 119 1.95 36.90 -9.69
CA PRO A 119 3.36 37.27 -9.85
C PRO A 119 4.21 36.15 -10.45
N GLN A 120 5.24 36.52 -11.22
CA GLN A 120 6.11 35.55 -11.90
C GLN A 120 6.82 34.59 -10.93
N SER A 121 7.13 35.03 -9.70
CA SER A 121 7.73 34.16 -8.67
C SER A 121 6.83 33.00 -8.30
N TYR A 122 5.52 33.23 -8.15
CA TYR A 122 4.55 32.21 -7.78
C TYR A 122 4.22 31.28 -8.93
N ILE A 123 4.23 31.79 -10.17
CA ILE A 123 4.12 30.97 -11.37
C ILE A 123 5.31 30.00 -11.42
N THR A 124 6.53 30.52 -11.22
CA THR A 124 7.75 29.71 -11.25
C THR A 124 7.78 28.67 -10.12
N ASP A 125 7.31 29.02 -8.92
CA ASP A 125 7.16 28.05 -7.82
C ASP A 125 6.15 26.94 -8.15
N ALA A 126 4.98 27.31 -8.66
CA ALA A 126 3.96 26.33 -9.07
C ALA A 126 4.46 25.43 -10.21
N GLU A 127 5.19 25.97 -11.20
CA GLU A 127 5.83 25.20 -12.26
C GLU A 127 6.87 24.22 -11.70
N ASN A 128 7.65 24.62 -10.69
CA ASN A 128 8.61 23.73 -10.03
C ASN A 128 7.91 22.64 -9.20
N ARG A 129 6.82 22.97 -8.50
CA ARG A 129 5.99 21.97 -7.80
C ARG A 129 5.37 20.97 -8.79
N LEU A 130 4.83 21.47 -9.90
CA LEU A 130 4.27 20.66 -10.97
C LEU A 130 5.35 19.75 -11.58
N PHE A 131 6.53 20.28 -11.88
CA PHE A 131 7.64 19.50 -12.43
C PHE A 131 8.07 18.36 -11.50
N LYS A 132 8.18 18.61 -10.19
CA LYS A 132 8.53 17.58 -9.19
C LYS A 132 7.47 16.47 -9.11
N GLU A 133 6.19 16.83 -9.10
CA GLU A 133 5.11 15.82 -9.01
C GLU A 133 4.95 15.04 -10.32
N VAL A 134 5.18 15.70 -11.46
CA VAL A 134 5.29 15.05 -12.77
C VAL A 134 6.46 14.07 -12.79
N GLU A 135 7.65 14.45 -12.31
CA GLU A 135 8.82 13.56 -12.26
C GLU A 135 8.56 12.32 -11.39
N LYS A 136 7.92 12.50 -10.24
CA LYS A 136 7.50 11.41 -9.35
C LYS A 136 6.49 10.47 -10.02
N SER A 137 5.53 11.03 -10.77
CA SER A 137 4.53 10.28 -11.52
C SER A 137 5.13 9.50 -12.69
N PHE A 138 6.12 10.09 -13.38
CA PHE A 138 6.87 9.40 -14.44
C PHE A 138 7.70 8.22 -13.90
N LYS A 139 8.26 8.33 -12.69
CA LYS A 139 8.99 7.22 -12.04
C LYS A 139 8.07 6.07 -11.62
N THR A 140 6.77 6.33 -11.42
CA THR A 140 5.78 5.32 -11.01
C THR A 140 5.00 4.73 -12.18
N LEU A 141 4.86 5.44 -13.30
CA LEU A 141 4.25 4.94 -14.53
C LEU A 141 5.08 3.78 -15.12
N THR A 142 4.61 2.57 -14.86
CA THR A 142 5.23 1.32 -15.27
C THR A 142 4.86 1.01 -16.72
N ARG A 143 5.83 0.61 -17.56
CA ARG A 143 5.57 0.15 -18.93
C ARG A 143 4.64 -1.08 -18.92
N PRO A 144 3.62 -1.14 -19.79
CA PRO A 144 2.73 -2.32 -19.86
C PRO A 144 3.52 -3.58 -20.25
N PRO A 145 3.08 -4.78 -19.81
CA PRO A 145 3.74 -6.03 -20.17
C PRO A 145 3.60 -6.31 -21.67
N TYR A 146 4.70 -6.60 -22.35
CA TYR A 146 4.71 -6.95 -23.77
C TYR A 146 4.78 -8.47 -23.93
N ARG A 147 3.91 -9.03 -24.78
CA ARG A 147 3.92 -10.45 -25.14
C ARG A 147 4.67 -10.62 -26.46
N VAL A 148 5.74 -11.40 -26.45
CA VAL A 148 6.62 -11.64 -27.58
C VAL A 148 6.63 -13.13 -27.90
N GLU A 149 6.45 -13.47 -29.17
CA GLU A 149 6.60 -14.83 -29.68
C GLU A 149 8.00 -15.00 -30.24
N ILE A 150 8.70 -16.04 -29.80
CA ILE A 150 10.08 -16.29 -30.20
C ILE A 150 10.12 -17.36 -31.28
N ASP A 151 10.94 -17.13 -32.30
CA ASP A 151 11.16 -18.07 -33.39
C ASP A 151 11.83 -19.36 -32.89
N GLU A 152 11.18 -20.49 -33.16
CA GLU A 152 11.65 -21.82 -32.78
C GLU A 152 13.03 -22.17 -33.37
N LYS A 153 13.28 -21.79 -34.62
CA LYS A 153 14.53 -22.10 -35.32
C LYS A 153 15.69 -21.38 -34.65
N TYR A 154 15.48 -20.13 -34.27
CA TYR A 154 16.49 -19.31 -33.58
C TYR A 154 16.86 -19.89 -32.20
N MET A 155 15.87 -20.38 -31.45
CA MET A 155 16.11 -21.05 -30.16
C MET A 155 16.91 -22.35 -30.31
N ARG A 156 16.60 -23.16 -31.33
CA ARG A 156 17.31 -24.42 -31.61
C ARG A 156 18.76 -24.19 -32.07
N GLU A 157 19.00 -23.22 -32.94
CA GLU A 157 20.32 -22.93 -33.49
C GLU A 157 21.28 -22.35 -32.45
N ASN A 158 20.78 -21.57 -31.50
CA ASN A 158 21.59 -20.91 -30.47
C ASN A 158 21.60 -21.64 -29.12
N ALA A 159 20.93 -22.80 -29.02
CA ALA A 159 20.94 -23.70 -27.86
C ALA A 159 20.68 -23.02 -26.50
N PHE A 160 19.83 -21.99 -26.44
CA PHE A 160 19.46 -21.33 -25.20
C PHE A 160 17.98 -21.55 -24.86
N THR A 161 17.66 -21.52 -23.57
CA THR A 161 16.30 -21.68 -23.07
C THR A 161 15.99 -20.52 -22.14
N LEU A 162 14.89 -19.82 -22.38
CA LEU A 162 14.48 -18.69 -21.56
C LEU A 162 13.68 -19.17 -20.35
N LYS A 163 14.06 -18.70 -19.17
CA LYS A 163 13.37 -18.94 -17.92
C LYS A 163 12.71 -17.66 -17.41
N SER A 164 11.65 -17.84 -16.64
CA SER A 164 11.06 -16.73 -15.88
C SER A 164 12.11 -16.15 -14.94
N GLY A 165 12.40 -14.86 -15.08
CA GLY A 165 13.42 -14.17 -14.31
C GLY A 165 14.66 -13.73 -15.10
N ASP A 166 14.92 -14.30 -16.29
CA ASP A 166 16.05 -13.94 -17.14
C ASP A 166 15.92 -12.50 -17.67
N ARG A 167 17.05 -11.84 -17.95
CA ARG A 167 17.07 -10.50 -18.56
C ARG A 167 17.41 -10.62 -20.04
N VAL A 168 16.57 -10.03 -20.89
CA VAL A 168 16.73 -10.03 -22.35
C VAL A 168 16.90 -8.60 -22.85
N ARG A 169 17.76 -8.42 -23.86
CA ARG A 169 17.91 -7.15 -24.55
C ARG A 169 16.81 -7.01 -25.60
N LEU A 170 15.91 -6.06 -25.41
CA LEU A 170 14.91 -5.72 -26.41
C LEU A 170 15.48 -4.63 -27.31
N LYS A 171 15.66 -4.95 -28.60
CA LYS A 171 16.10 -4.01 -29.62
C LYS A 171 15.08 -3.90 -30.75
N ASP A 172 14.59 -2.68 -31.01
CA ASP A 172 13.74 -2.34 -32.16
C ASP A 172 14.25 -1.04 -32.82
N ASP A 173 14.87 -1.17 -33.99
CA ASP A 173 15.48 -0.06 -34.73
C ASP A 173 14.45 0.96 -35.27
N LYS A 174 13.18 0.57 -35.45
CA LYS A 174 12.13 1.47 -35.95
C LYS A 174 11.51 2.29 -34.82
N LEU A 175 11.45 1.71 -33.63
CA LEU A 175 10.95 2.37 -32.42
C LEU A 175 12.06 3.06 -31.62
N GLY A 176 13.34 2.83 -31.97
CA GLY A 176 14.49 3.40 -31.26
C GLY A 176 14.66 2.82 -29.85
N ILE A 177 14.19 1.58 -29.63
CA ILE A 177 14.23 0.90 -28.33
C ILE A 177 15.49 0.04 -28.28
N ASP A 178 16.31 0.24 -27.25
CA ASP A 178 17.46 -0.60 -26.94
C ASP A 178 17.62 -0.67 -25.42
N ASP A 179 16.93 -1.63 -24.80
CA ASP A 179 16.81 -1.69 -23.34
C ASP A 179 16.89 -3.14 -22.81
N MET A 180 17.34 -3.31 -21.58
CA MET A 180 17.44 -4.60 -20.91
C MET A 180 16.22 -4.84 -20.03
N ILE A 181 15.34 -5.75 -20.46
CA ILE A 181 14.05 -5.99 -19.80
C ILE A 181 14.00 -7.42 -19.24
N ARG A 182 13.35 -7.60 -18.09
CA ARG A 182 13.18 -8.91 -17.46
C ARG A 182 12.03 -9.71 -18.08
N VAL A 183 12.22 -11.02 -18.17
CA VAL A 183 11.17 -11.98 -18.50
C VAL A 183 10.31 -12.26 -17.27
N THR A 184 9.02 -11.93 -17.34
CA THR A 184 8.04 -12.12 -16.28
C THR A 184 7.41 -13.52 -16.31
N SER A 185 7.15 -14.04 -17.50
CA SER A 185 6.62 -15.40 -17.67
C SER A 185 6.99 -15.98 -19.03
N VAL A 186 7.04 -17.31 -19.09
CA VAL A 186 7.43 -18.12 -20.25
C VAL A 186 6.36 -19.20 -20.40
N SER A 187 5.76 -19.32 -21.58
CA SER A 187 4.76 -20.34 -21.92
C SER A 187 5.22 -21.12 -23.14
N PHE A 188 5.11 -22.45 -23.09
CA PHE A 188 5.45 -23.35 -24.20
C PHE A 188 4.51 -24.57 -24.19
N PRO A 189 4.14 -25.10 -25.36
CA PRO A 189 3.33 -26.31 -25.45
C PRO A 189 4.17 -27.54 -25.07
N LEU A 190 3.56 -28.52 -24.38
CA LEU A 190 4.22 -29.76 -23.92
C LEU A 190 4.90 -30.55 -25.06
N VAL A 191 4.36 -30.45 -26.27
CA VAL A 191 4.87 -31.12 -27.47
C VAL A 191 6.14 -30.48 -28.04
N ASN A 192 6.41 -29.20 -27.75
CA ASN A 192 7.56 -28.49 -28.29
C ASN A 192 8.03 -27.36 -27.35
N SER A 193 9.08 -27.63 -26.58
CA SER A 193 9.68 -26.66 -25.64
C SER A 193 10.31 -25.43 -26.34
N ASN A 194 10.59 -25.52 -27.64
CA ASN A 194 11.27 -24.46 -28.38
C ASN A 194 10.30 -23.45 -29.02
N GLN A 195 9.00 -23.76 -29.04
CA GLN A 195 7.95 -22.83 -29.43
C GLN A 195 7.49 -22.05 -28.19
N CYS A 196 8.14 -20.93 -27.90
CA CYS A 196 7.92 -20.21 -26.65
C CYS A 196 7.26 -18.83 -26.88
N THR A 197 6.25 -18.54 -26.07
CA THR A 197 5.72 -17.19 -25.89
C THR A 197 6.20 -16.63 -24.56
N VAL A 198 6.79 -15.43 -24.60
CA VAL A 198 7.41 -14.77 -23.45
C VAL A 198 6.69 -13.47 -23.16
N VAL A 199 6.45 -13.20 -21.88
CA VAL A 199 5.98 -11.88 -21.41
C VAL A 199 7.16 -11.15 -20.80
N ILE A 200 7.51 -9.99 -21.36
CA ILE A 200 8.57 -9.12 -20.86
C ILE A 200 7.96 -7.90 -20.19
N SER A 201 8.37 -7.64 -18.95
CA SER A 201 7.92 -6.49 -18.18
C SER A 201 8.90 -6.27 -17.03
N ASP A 202 9.03 -5.01 -16.62
CA ASP A 202 9.75 -4.66 -15.39
C ASP A 202 8.93 -5.00 -14.13
N LYS A 203 7.70 -5.53 -14.30
CA LYS A 203 6.81 -5.95 -13.23
C LYS A 203 6.92 -7.46 -12.95
N ILE A 204 6.98 -7.81 -11.66
CA ILE A 204 6.65 -9.15 -11.17
C ILE A 204 5.12 -9.23 -11.07
N THR A 205 4.47 -9.98 -11.96
CA THR A 205 3.02 -10.18 -11.92
C THR A 205 2.75 -11.60 -11.43
N TYR A 206 2.43 -11.74 -10.14
CA TYR A 206 1.91 -13.01 -9.61
C TYR A 206 0.42 -13.11 -9.98
N THR A 207 0.06 -14.03 -10.86
CA THR A 207 -1.34 -14.36 -11.12
C THR A 207 -1.81 -15.38 -10.08
N GLN A 208 -2.76 -14.96 -9.23
CA GLN A 208 -3.21 -15.70 -8.04
C GLN A 208 -3.87 -17.06 -8.35
N GLU A 209 -4.33 -17.28 -9.58
CA GLU A 209 -5.12 -18.46 -9.95
C GLU A 209 -4.26 -19.73 -10.19
N ALA A 210 -2.98 -19.57 -10.55
CA ALA A 210 -2.06 -20.71 -10.65
C ALA A 210 -1.43 -21.09 -9.28
N GLN A 211 -1.47 -20.16 -8.32
CA GLN A 211 -0.91 -20.34 -6.98
C GLN A 211 -1.85 -21.14 -6.08
N THR A 212 -3.17 -20.92 -6.12
CA THR A 212 -4.08 -21.59 -5.17
C THR A 212 -4.19 -23.12 -5.33
N VAL A 213 -4.10 -23.64 -6.56
CA VAL A 213 -4.18 -25.10 -6.83
C VAL A 213 -2.85 -25.81 -6.51
N ILE A 214 -1.72 -25.11 -6.65
CA ILE A 214 -0.40 -25.62 -6.27
C ILE A 214 -0.17 -25.47 -4.76
N ASP A 215 -0.64 -24.37 -4.15
CA ASP A 215 -0.49 -24.08 -2.72
C ASP A 215 -1.37 -24.97 -1.85
N THR A 216 -2.57 -25.39 -2.28
CA THR A 216 -3.40 -26.28 -1.44
C THR A 216 -2.84 -27.72 -1.37
N GLY A 217 -2.14 -28.17 -2.43
CA GLY A 217 -1.40 -29.44 -2.42
C GLY A 217 -0.05 -29.33 -1.70
N LYS A 218 0.68 -28.23 -1.92
CA LYS A 218 1.95 -27.95 -1.24
C LYS A 218 1.78 -27.65 0.23
N VAL A 219 0.74 -26.95 0.70
CA VAL A 219 0.57 -26.62 2.13
C VAL A 219 0.36 -27.87 2.98
N LYS A 220 -0.30 -28.92 2.47
CA LYS A 220 -0.41 -30.20 3.21
C LYS A 220 0.88 -31.03 3.20
N GLU A 221 1.70 -30.95 2.15
CA GLU A 221 3.02 -31.58 2.12
C GLU A 221 4.08 -30.73 2.86
N GLU A 222 4.19 -29.43 2.62
CA GLU A 222 5.03 -28.47 3.31
C GLU A 222 4.80 -28.46 4.82
N VAL A 223 3.58 -28.57 5.35
CA VAL A 223 3.43 -28.61 6.82
C VAL A 223 4.07 -29.87 7.43
N LYS A 224 4.10 -31.01 6.71
CA LYS A 224 4.85 -32.20 7.13
C LYS A 224 6.35 -32.09 6.83
N THR A 225 6.73 -31.52 5.69
CA THR A 225 8.13 -31.41 5.24
C THR A 225 8.88 -30.29 5.97
N VAL A 226 8.25 -29.15 6.26
CA VAL A 226 8.77 -28.03 7.06
C VAL A 226 8.91 -28.44 8.52
N ASN A 227 8.01 -29.23 9.10
CA ASN A 227 8.24 -29.75 10.45
C ASN A 227 9.42 -30.72 10.50
N ARG A 228 9.61 -31.56 9.48
CA ARG A 228 10.78 -32.46 9.40
C ARG A 228 12.07 -31.69 9.10
N GLN A 229 12.04 -30.73 8.18
CA GLN A 229 13.18 -29.87 7.83
C GLN A 229 13.53 -28.87 8.94
N LYS A 230 12.57 -28.33 9.69
CA LYS A 230 12.83 -27.52 10.88
C LYS A 230 13.42 -28.38 11.99
N ALA A 231 12.89 -29.58 12.25
CA ALA A 231 13.47 -30.48 13.24
C ALA A 231 14.88 -30.95 12.85
N GLU A 232 15.11 -31.23 11.57
CA GLU A 232 16.41 -31.63 11.02
C GLU A 232 17.40 -30.46 11.02
N ALA A 233 16.98 -29.26 10.61
CA ALA A 233 17.77 -28.03 10.72
C ALA A 233 18.07 -27.67 12.19
N GLN A 234 17.12 -27.84 13.11
CA GLN A 234 17.32 -27.66 14.55
C GLN A 234 18.34 -28.68 15.09
N ARG A 235 18.27 -29.94 14.65
CA ARG A 235 19.26 -30.97 15.01
C ARG A 235 20.65 -30.61 14.50
N VAL A 236 20.76 -30.14 13.25
CA VAL A 236 22.02 -29.68 12.67
C VAL A 236 22.54 -28.46 13.43
N GLN A 237 21.70 -27.46 13.72
CA GLN A 237 22.06 -26.28 14.52
C GLN A 237 22.54 -26.66 15.92
N ALA A 238 21.87 -27.59 16.60
CA ALA A 238 22.28 -28.10 17.91
C ALA A 238 23.65 -28.80 17.85
N LEU A 239 23.90 -29.60 16.81
CA LEU A 239 25.20 -30.23 16.58
C LEU A 239 26.30 -29.17 16.31
N ARG A 240 26.01 -28.15 15.50
CA ARG A 240 26.91 -27.03 15.20
C ARG A 240 27.22 -26.21 16.44
N MET A 241 26.24 -25.98 17.31
CA MET A 241 26.44 -25.28 18.58
C MET A 241 27.34 -26.08 19.52
N ARG A 242 27.17 -27.41 19.60
CA ARG A 242 28.08 -28.29 20.35
C ARG A 242 29.50 -28.29 19.77
N GLN A 243 29.63 -28.30 18.44
CA GLN A 243 30.93 -28.19 17.77
C GLN A 243 31.60 -26.83 18.06
N LEU A 244 30.82 -25.74 18.03
CA LEU A 244 31.30 -24.41 18.36
C LEU A 244 31.81 -24.37 19.80
N GLN A 245 31.06 -24.95 20.75
CA GLN A 245 31.46 -25.02 22.16
C GLN A 245 32.86 -25.63 22.35
N GLY A 246 33.19 -26.71 21.61
CA GLY A 246 34.52 -27.33 21.67
C GLY A 246 35.61 -26.63 20.86
N LYS A 247 35.27 -25.57 20.11
CA LYS A 247 36.17 -24.82 19.21
C LYS A 247 36.35 -23.36 19.60
N ILE A 248 35.55 -22.86 20.55
CA ILE A 248 35.77 -21.59 21.24
C ILE A 248 37.10 -21.69 21.97
N PHE A 249 37.96 -20.70 21.77
CA PHE A 249 39.25 -20.56 22.43
C PHE A 249 39.34 -19.17 23.07
N ASP A 250 40.24 -19.03 24.05
CA ASP A 250 40.55 -17.74 24.66
C ASP A 250 41.53 -16.96 23.77
N PRO A 251 41.10 -15.86 23.11
CA PRO A 251 41.95 -15.10 22.20
C PRO A 251 43.03 -14.27 22.92
N GLU A 252 42.92 -14.09 24.23
CA GLU A 252 43.77 -13.23 25.07
C GLU A 252 44.63 -14.04 26.06
N GLY A 253 44.20 -15.27 26.42
CA GLY A 253 45.02 -16.29 27.08
C GLY A 253 44.91 -16.37 28.61
N ASP A 254 44.14 -15.48 29.25
CA ASP A 254 44.09 -15.29 30.70
C ASP A 254 42.68 -15.47 31.34
N TYR A 255 41.66 -15.88 30.57
CA TYR A 255 40.25 -15.86 31.00
C TYR A 255 39.67 -17.21 31.45
N PHE A 256 40.30 -18.34 31.12
CA PHE A 256 39.85 -19.67 31.54
C PHE A 256 40.76 -20.26 32.64
N ASP A 257 40.47 -19.93 33.90
CA ASP A 257 40.97 -20.67 35.07
C ASP A 257 39.94 -21.72 35.51
N PRO A 258 40.15 -23.02 35.23
CA PRO A 258 39.23 -24.10 35.59
C PRO A 258 39.04 -24.29 37.10
N ALA A 259 39.86 -23.65 37.94
CA ALA A 259 39.77 -23.78 39.39
C ALA A 259 38.54 -23.06 40.00
N ASN A 260 38.00 -22.04 39.33
CA ASN A 260 37.03 -21.10 39.92
C ASN A 260 35.56 -21.30 39.51
N ILE A 261 35.26 -22.17 38.53
CA ILE A 261 33.87 -22.41 38.08
C ILE A 261 33.44 -23.81 38.53
N LYS A 262 32.79 -23.91 39.69
CA LYS A 262 32.15 -25.15 40.14
C LYS A 262 30.71 -25.25 39.62
N PRO A 263 30.25 -26.44 39.20
CA PRO A 263 29.03 -26.56 38.42
C PRO A 263 27.82 -26.82 39.31
N LEU A 264 27.10 -25.78 39.75
CA LEU A 264 25.67 -25.85 40.13
C LEU A 264 24.99 -24.47 39.99
N SER A 265 25.62 -23.40 40.48
CA SER A 265 25.20 -22.01 40.30
C SER A 265 26.43 -21.09 40.30
N ILE A 266 26.41 -20.05 39.46
CA ILE A 266 27.44 -19.00 39.44
C ILE A 266 26.77 -17.74 39.98
N GLU A 267 27.14 -17.32 41.20
CA GLU A 267 26.75 -16.01 41.74
C GLU A 267 27.82 -14.99 41.34
N THR A 268 27.43 -13.97 40.59
CA THR A 268 28.31 -12.88 40.19
C THR A 268 27.54 -11.56 40.16
N LEU A 269 28.22 -10.45 40.49
CA LEU A 269 27.68 -9.10 40.31
C LEU A 269 27.57 -8.74 38.81
N MET A 270 28.44 -9.31 37.97
CA MET A 270 28.45 -9.06 36.55
C MET A 270 29.03 -10.27 35.81
N LEU A 271 28.35 -10.69 34.74
CA LEU A 271 28.87 -11.67 33.79
C LEU A 271 29.17 -10.95 32.48
N SER A 272 30.43 -11.00 32.06
CA SER A 272 30.87 -10.57 30.74
C SER A 272 31.20 -11.80 29.91
N VAL A 273 30.57 -11.93 28.74
CA VAL A 273 30.80 -13.05 27.81
C VAL A 273 31.33 -12.49 26.49
N GLY A 274 32.55 -12.91 26.13
CA GLY A 274 33.32 -12.43 24.99
C GLY A 274 34.69 -11.89 25.42
N ALA A 275 35.55 -11.59 24.44
CA ALA A 275 36.88 -11.00 24.67
C ALA A 275 36.93 -9.54 24.15
N LYS A 276 37.86 -8.73 24.67
CA LYS A 276 38.04 -7.34 24.20
C LYS A 276 38.30 -7.30 22.70
N SER A 277 39.16 -8.20 22.22
CA SER A 277 39.49 -8.43 20.81
C SER A 277 38.30 -8.79 19.90
N GLN A 278 37.15 -9.18 20.47
CA GLN A 278 35.92 -9.52 19.73
C GLN A 278 34.94 -8.33 19.66
N ASN A 279 35.19 -7.23 20.35
CA ASN A 279 34.28 -6.08 20.41
C ASN A 279 34.44 -5.15 19.20
N PHE A 280 34.09 -5.68 18.02
CA PHE A 280 34.08 -4.98 16.74
C PHE A 280 32.79 -5.28 15.97
N TYR A 281 32.50 -4.47 14.97
CA TYR A 281 31.51 -4.76 13.95
C TYR A 281 32.11 -4.56 12.56
N LEU A 282 31.47 -5.15 11.56
CA LEU A 282 31.89 -5.05 10.17
C LEU A 282 30.90 -4.17 9.40
N ASP A 283 31.44 -3.25 8.61
CA ASP A 283 30.67 -2.36 7.74
C ASP A 283 31.03 -2.63 6.28
N GLY A 284 30.03 -2.83 5.42
CA GLY A 284 30.21 -3.20 4.01
C GLY A 284 30.80 -4.59 3.74
N VAL A 285 31.07 -5.41 4.77
CA VAL A 285 31.62 -6.77 4.61
C VAL A 285 30.51 -7.81 4.58
N ARG A 286 30.53 -8.67 3.57
CA ARG A 286 29.68 -9.87 3.45
C ARG A 286 30.57 -11.10 3.39
N ILE A 287 30.33 -12.04 4.30
CA ILE A 287 30.96 -13.37 4.31
C ILE A 287 30.01 -14.33 3.63
N ILE A 288 30.42 -14.88 2.49
CA ILE A 288 29.60 -15.69 1.61
C ILE A 288 30.26 -17.07 1.49
N PRO A 289 29.90 -18.04 2.34
CA PRO A 289 30.30 -19.44 2.13
C PRO A 289 29.44 -20.09 1.03
N ASN A 290 29.98 -21.11 0.36
CA ASN A 290 29.32 -21.83 -0.74
C ASN A 290 29.12 -20.97 -2.01
N VAL A 291 30.14 -20.21 -2.39
CA VAL A 291 30.06 -19.34 -3.58
C VAL A 291 29.85 -20.20 -4.83
N GLY A 292 28.86 -19.84 -5.66
CA GLY A 292 28.54 -20.60 -6.87
C GLY A 292 28.07 -22.02 -6.61
N ASP A 293 27.43 -22.26 -5.45
CA ASP A 293 27.00 -23.58 -4.96
C ASP A 293 28.14 -24.59 -4.71
N ASP A 294 29.40 -24.14 -4.61
CA ASP A 294 30.53 -24.98 -4.20
C ASP A 294 30.84 -24.85 -2.69
N PRO A 295 30.59 -25.89 -1.87
CA PRO A 295 30.87 -25.88 -0.43
C PRO A 295 32.34 -25.68 -0.06
N ASN A 296 33.26 -25.76 -1.03
CA ASN A 296 34.69 -25.58 -0.83
C ASN A 296 35.19 -24.18 -1.23
N ALA A 297 34.28 -23.29 -1.61
CA ALA A 297 34.55 -21.90 -1.96
C ALA A 297 33.95 -20.92 -0.94
N ILE A 298 34.71 -19.88 -0.62
CA ILE A 298 34.27 -18.76 0.22
C ILE A 298 34.72 -17.43 -0.38
N GLN A 299 33.83 -16.44 -0.33
CA GLN A 299 34.12 -15.07 -0.71
C GLN A 299 33.79 -14.14 0.45
N ILE A 300 34.69 -13.21 0.73
CA ILE A 300 34.53 -12.13 1.70
C ILE A 300 34.72 -10.83 0.94
N THR A 301 33.73 -9.94 0.97
CA THR A 301 33.83 -8.64 0.30
C THR A 301 34.78 -7.71 1.04
N ALA A 302 35.36 -6.74 0.30
CA ALA A 302 36.06 -5.63 0.93
C ALA A 302 35.08 -4.78 1.76
N GLY A 303 35.58 -4.08 2.77
CA GLY A 303 34.78 -3.26 3.66
C GLY A 303 35.62 -2.74 4.82
N LYS A 304 35.01 -2.54 5.99
CA LYS A 304 35.68 -1.97 7.17
C LYS A 304 35.47 -2.85 8.38
N LEU A 305 36.52 -2.96 9.19
CA LEU A 305 36.43 -3.47 10.56
C LEU A 305 36.53 -2.29 11.51
N ILE A 306 35.47 -2.10 12.31
CA ILE A 306 35.38 -1.00 13.26
C ILE A 306 35.40 -1.57 14.66
N HIS A 307 36.52 -1.37 15.37
CA HIS A 307 36.67 -1.84 16.74
C HIS A 307 36.15 -0.79 17.73
N ARG A 308 35.51 -1.22 18.81
CA ARG A 308 34.95 -0.29 19.82
C ARG A 308 35.91 0.11 20.94
N GLU A 309 37.12 -0.44 20.96
CA GLU A 309 38.04 -0.32 22.11
C GLU A 309 39.52 -0.29 21.71
N VAL A 310 39.92 -1.11 20.73
CA VAL A 310 41.30 -1.13 20.24
C VAL A 310 41.46 -0.06 19.15
N GLN A 311 42.42 0.83 19.31
CA GLN A 311 42.79 1.87 18.35
C GLN A 311 44.28 1.85 18.06
N ILE A 312 44.65 2.44 16.93
CA ILE A 312 46.01 2.94 16.72
C ILE A 312 46.03 4.40 17.17
N GLU A 313 46.85 4.70 18.18
CA GLU A 313 46.98 6.05 18.73
C GLU A 313 47.33 7.07 17.62
N GLY A 314 46.53 8.13 17.50
CA GLY A 314 46.68 9.15 16.47
C GLY A 314 46.06 8.84 15.10
N LEU A 315 45.60 7.61 14.83
CA LEU A 315 44.96 7.23 13.56
C LEU A 315 43.48 6.85 13.73
N GLY A 316 43.10 6.14 14.80
CA GLY A 316 41.70 5.80 15.11
C GLY A 316 41.41 4.29 15.20
N TYR A 317 40.13 3.94 15.04
CA TYR A 317 39.55 2.62 15.36
C TYR A 317 39.12 1.76 14.14
N ILE A 318 39.34 2.27 12.93
CA ILE A 318 38.73 1.74 11.71
C ILE A 318 39.81 1.19 10.79
N TRP A 319 39.82 -0.13 10.54
CA TRP A 319 40.69 -0.75 9.55
C TRP A 319 39.95 -0.97 8.24
N GLU A 320 40.53 -0.51 7.14
CA GLU A 320 40.06 -0.82 5.79
C GLU A 320 40.48 -2.25 5.43
N MET A 321 39.50 -3.11 5.15
CA MET A 321 39.67 -4.55 4.92
C MET A 321 39.60 -4.87 3.43
N GLY A 322 40.64 -5.52 2.91
CA GLY A 322 40.62 -6.11 1.57
C GLY A 322 39.62 -7.26 1.47
N GLY A 323 39.13 -7.56 0.26
CA GLY A 323 38.32 -8.76 0.01
C GLY A 323 39.18 -10.04 0.00
N LEU A 324 38.55 -11.18 0.23
CA LEU A 324 39.17 -12.50 0.12
C LEU A 324 38.32 -13.40 -0.76
N THR A 325 38.93 -14.16 -1.65
CA THR A 325 38.28 -15.26 -2.37
C THR A 325 39.19 -16.47 -2.26
N GLN A 326 38.65 -17.58 -1.76
CA GLN A 326 39.40 -18.81 -1.56
C GLN A 326 38.56 -20.00 -2.00
N GLU A 327 39.19 -20.86 -2.79
CA GLU A 327 38.60 -22.09 -3.35
C GLU A 327 39.43 -23.31 -2.89
N GLY A 328 38.88 -24.51 -3.07
CA GLY A 328 39.59 -25.76 -2.78
C GLY A 328 39.78 -26.06 -1.28
N LEU A 329 38.92 -25.53 -0.42
CA LEU A 329 38.94 -25.85 1.02
C LEU A 329 38.64 -27.34 1.26
N ASP A 330 39.35 -27.98 2.19
CA ASP A 330 39.13 -29.40 2.51
C ASP A 330 37.75 -29.58 3.16
N PRO A 331 36.83 -30.39 2.61
CA PRO A 331 35.48 -30.54 3.13
C PRO A 331 35.43 -31.14 4.54
N ASN A 332 36.47 -31.87 4.96
CA ASN A 332 36.51 -32.50 6.29
C ASN A 332 37.05 -31.58 7.38
N LYS A 333 37.62 -30.42 7.01
CA LYS A 333 38.24 -29.49 7.95
C LYS A 333 37.37 -28.26 8.19
N SER A 334 37.52 -27.73 9.40
CA SER A 334 37.02 -26.41 9.79
C SER A 334 38.16 -25.40 9.78
N TYR A 335 37.85 -24.15 9.47
CA TYR A 335 38.82 -23.06 9.36
C TYR A 335 38.39 -21.89 10.25
N TYR A 336 39.33 -21.35 11.03
CA TYR A 336 39.18 -20.11 11.78
C TYR A 336 39.41 -18.93 10.84
N LEU A 337 38.46 -17.99 10.83
CA LEU A 337 38.61 -16.72 10.13
C LEU A 337 39.14 -15.68 11.10
N SER A 338 40.29 -15.08 10.79
CA SER A 338 40.81 -13.89 11.49
C SER A 338 40.91 -12.69 10.56
N ALA A 339 40.65 -11.50 11.11
CA ALA A 339 41.04 -10.24 10.50
C ALA A 339 42.45 -9.88 10.98
N LYS A 340 43.41 -9.95 10.06
CA LYS A 340 44.79 -9.51 10.30
C LYS A 340 44.88 -8.01 10.02
N CYS A 341 44.90 -7.22 11.09
CA CYS A 341 44.90 -5.76 11.06
C CYS A 341 46.28 -5.21 11.45
N SER A 342 46.80 -4.21 10.71
CA SER A 342 48.09 -3.59 11.04
C SER A 342 48.00 -2.78 12.34
N ARG A 343 49.07 -2.77 13.15
CA ARG A 343 49.18 -1.90 14.33
C ARG A 343 49.70 -0.51 14.03
N THR A 344 50.20 -0.28 12.80
CA THR A 344 50.82 0.99 12.39
C THR A 344 50.06 1.68 11.25
N GLN A 345 49.16 0.96 10.56
CA GLN A 345 48.35 1.46 9.46
C GLN A 345 46.90 0.98 9.63
N LEU A 346 45.92 1.79 9.22
CA LEU A 346 44.50 1.46 9.25
C LEU A 346 44.09 0.54 8.08
N THR A 347 44.86 -0.52 7.85
CA THR A 347 44.64 -1.51 6.79
C THR A 347 44.66 -2.92 7.36
N GLY A 348 43.87 -3.82 6.76
CA GLY A 348 43.79 -5.21 7.17
C GLY A 348 43.41 -6.16 6.04
N GLN A 349 43.61 -7.45 6.31
CA GLN A 349 43.33 -8.55 5.38
C GLN A 349 42.71 -9.73 6.12
N TRP A 350 41.94 -10.54 5.40
CA TRP A 350 41.35 -11.76 5.94
C TRP A 350 42.32 -12.93 5.87
N VAL A 351 42.35 -13.75 6.91
CA VAL A 351 43.17 -14.96 6.97
C VAL A 351 42.29 -16.13 7.40
N LEU A 352 42.31 -17.21 6.61
CA LEU A 352 41.73 -18.50 6.99
C LEU A 352 42.84 -19.44 7.47
N SER A 353 42.64 -20.06 8.63
CA SER A 353 43.63 -20.93 9.28
C SER A 353 42.99 -22.19 9.85
N GLU A 354 43.70 -23.32 9.84
CA GLU A 354 43.19 -24.57 10.46
C GLU A 354 43.32 -24.56 11.99
N THR A 355 44.27 -23.78 12.51
CA THR A 355 44.54 -23.59 13.94
C THR A 355 44.21 -22.15 14.34
N PRO A 356 43.61 -21.93 15.53
CA PRO A 356 43.28 -20.59 15.98
C PRO A 356 44.54 -19.73 16.14
N ILE A 357 44.45 -18.46 15.76
CA ILE A 357 45.54 -17.48 15.87
C ILE A 357 45.20 -16.52 17.03
N PRO A 358 45.98 -16.48 18.12
CA PRO A 358 45.77 -15.53 19.21
C PRO A 358 45.97 -14.09 18.76
N THR A 359 45.28 -13.15 19.42
CA THR A 359 45.18 -11.74 19.00
C THR A 359 46.53 -11.07 18.75
N GLU A 360 47.51 -11.35 19.59
CA GLU A 360 48.83 -10.73 19.56
C GLU A 360 49.97 -11.68 19.16
N SER A 361 49.62 -12.83 18.59
CA SER A 361 50.62 -13.86 18.24
C SER A 361 51.61 -13.43 17.14
N GLU A 362 51.24 -12.47 16.29
CA GLU A 362 52.09 -11.96 15.22
C GLU A 362 52.53 -10.51 15.50
N ALA A 363 53.84 -10.29 15.59
CA ALA A 363 54.39 -8.96 15.84
C ALA A 363 53.97 -7.95 14.75
N GLY A 364 53.49 -6.78 15.17
CA GLY A 364 53.06 -5.70 14.26
C GLY A 364 51.63 -5.82 13.74
N PHE A 365 50.91 -6.91 14.05
CA PHE A 365 49.52 -7.11 13.65
C PHE A 365 48.62 -7.47 14.84
N TYR A 366 47.33 -7.18 14.72
CA TYR A 366 46.27 -7.77 15.52
C TYR A 366 45.57 -8.83 14.69
N HIS A 367 45.31 -10.00 15.27
CA HIS A 367 44.48 -11.05 14.67
C HIS A 367 43.14 -11.11 15.40
N PHE A 368 42.16 -10.34 14.95
CA PHE A 368 40.83 -10.38 15.55
C PHE A 368 40.10 -11.64 15.09
N ASN A 369 39.64 -12.46 16.03
CA ASN A 369 38.87 -13.66 15.72
C ASN A 369 37.49 -13.27 15.16
N CYS A 370 37.24 -13.60 13.90
CA CYS A 370 36.01 -13.24 13.21
C CYS A 370 35.04 -14.40 13.07
N GLY A 371 35.40 -15.63 13.42
CA GLY A 371 34.44 -16.74 13.41
C GLY A 371 35.03 -18.07 12.97
N LEU A 372 34.14 -19.04 12.83
CA LEU A 372 34.46 -20.40 12.43
C LEU A 372 33.69 -20.79 11.18
N LEU A 373 34.43 -21.18 10.16
CA LEU A 373 33.93 -21.86 8.98
C LEU A 373 33.93 -23.37 9.26
N TYR A 374 32.75 -23.99 9.28
CA TYR A 374 32.63 -25.41 9.63
C TYR A 374 33.15 -26.33 8.51
N ASN A 375 33.35 -27.60 8.84
CA ASN A 375 33.44 -28.65 7.83
C ASN A 375 32.11 -28.83 7.07
N VAL A 376 32.18 -29.36 5.85
CA VAL A 376 31.00 -29.63 5.02
C VAL A 376 30.16 -30.73 5.68
N LEU A 377 28.86 -30.48 5.83
CA LEU A 377 27.88 -31.46 6.30
C LEU A 377 26.67 -31.40 5.38
N GLU A 378 26.18 -32.56 4.93
CA GLU A 378 25.00 -32.66 4.04
C GLU A 378 25.11 -31.78 2.78
N GLY A 379 26.32 -31.69 2.21
CA GLY A 379 26.58 -30.95 0.97
C GLY A 379 26.63 -29.43 1.11
N ARG A 380 26.67 -28.90 2.34
CA ARG A 380 26.78 -27.46 2.60
C ARG A 380 27.79 -27.15 3.70
N ARG A 381 28.44 -26.00 3.59
CA ARG A 381 29.32 -25.42 4.59
C ARG A 381 28.67 -24.22 5.26
N ASP A 382 28.60 -24.25 6.59
CA ASP A 382 28.06 -23.14 7.37
C ASP A 382 29.18 -22.28 7.96
N TYR A 383 28.82 -21.07 8.38
CA TYR A 383 29.72 -20.13 9.02
C TYR A 383 29.10 -19.59 10.31
N ALA A 384 29.86 -19.61 11.40
CA ALA A 384 29.47 -18.98 12.67
C ALA A 384 30.32 -17.73 12.90
N PHE A 385 29.65 -16.58 12.98
CA PHE A 385 30.27 -15.31 13.34
C PHE A 385 30.37 -15.19 14.87
N THR A 386 31.54 -14.88 15.41
CA THR A 386 31.82 -14.92 16.86
C THR A 386 32.24 -13.56 17.42
N ASN A 387 31.70 -12.47 16.89
CA ASN A 387 32.00 -11.12 17.37
C ASN A 387 31.04 -10.66 18.47
N GLY A 388 31.40 -9.57 19.13
CA GLY A 388 30.61 -8.88 20.13
C GLY A 388 30.90 -9.32 21.57
N MET A 389 30.36 -8.56 22.50
CA MET A 389 30.36 -8.87 23.92
C MET A 389 28.93 -8.79 24.46
N THR A 390 28.61 -9.69 25.38
CA THR A 390 27.37 -9.64 26.17
C THR A 390 27.71 -9.29 27.61
N TYR A 391 27.04 -8.28 28.14
CA TYR A 391 27.14 -7.91 29.54
C TYR A 391 25.82 -8.19 30.23
N ILE A 392 25.89 -8.94 31.32
CA ILE A 392 24.77 -9.21 32.23
C ILE A 392 25.15 -8.62 33.58
N ASN A 393 24.37 -7.66 34.07
CA ASN A 393 24.55 -7.05 35.38
C ASN A 393 23.19 -6.66 35.93
N GLY A 394 22.84 -7.20 37.11
CA GLY A 394 21.52 -7.04 37.71
C GLY A 394 20.41 -7.43 36.72
N ASP A 395 19.41 -6.56 36.59
CA ASP A 395 18.23 -6.75 35.71
C ASP A 395 18.51 -6.43 34.23
N THR A 396 19.76 -6.16 33.84
CA THR A 396 20.10 -5.72 32.48
C THR A 396 20.95 -6.75 31.75
N ILE A 397 20.51 -7.10 30.54
CA ILE A 397 21.31 -7.81 29.54
C ILE A 397 21.55 -6.85 28.36
N LYS A 398 22.81 -6.50 28.10
CA LYS A 398 23.21 -5.78 26.89
C LYS A 398 23.90 -6.77 25.95
N THR A 399 23.22 -7.11 24.86
CA THR A 399 23.72 -8.04 23.84
C THR A 399 23.27 -7.57 22.45
N GLY A 400 23.90 -8.10 21.40
CA GLY A 400 23.51 -7.81 20.02
C GLY A 400 22.26 -8.57 19.59
N LYS A 401 22.19 -9.87 19.89
CA LYS A 401 21.09 -10.74 19.46
C LYS A 401 20.80 -11.80 20.52
N ILE A 402 19.52 -11.98 20.83
CA ILE A 402 19.03 -13.11 21.62
C ILE A 402 18.34 -14.07 20.63
N GLY A 403 18.84 -15.30 20.57
CA GLY A 403 18.22 -16.38 19.79
C GLY A 403 17.85 -17.53 20.72
N ALA A 404 16.62 -18.01 20.60
CA ALA A 404 16.14 -19.22 21.27
C ALA A 404 15.19 -19.96 20.33
N GLU A 405 14.93 -21.24 20.61
CA GLU A 405 13.90 -22.01 19.90
C GLU A 405 12.51 -21.37 20.09
N PHE A 406 12.22 -20.95 21.31
CA PHE A 406 11.06 -20.16 21.68
C PHE A 406 11.47 -19.15 22.74
N ILE A 407 11.10 -17.88 22.55
CA ILE A 407 11.29 -16.83 23.56
C ILE A 407 9.93 -16.60 24.20
N ASP A 408 9.77 -17.10 25.43
CA ASP A 408 8.58 -16.83 26.24
C ASP A 408 8.77 -15.50 27.00
N VAL A 409 7.94 -14.51 26.70
CA VAL A 409 8.03 -13.17 27.29
C VAL A 409 6.76 -12.89 28.09
N ILE A 410 6.89 -12.77 29.41
CA ILE A 410 5.76 -12.49 30.32
C ILE A 410 5.27 -11.04 30.17
N GLY A 411 6.16 -10.11 29.85
CA GLY A 411 5.82 -8.70 29.60
C GLY A 411 6.86 -8.03 28.72
N LEU A 412 6.41 -7.37 27.65
CA LEU A 412 7.25 -6.64 26.72
C LEU A 412 6.85 -5.17 26.72
N PHE A 413 7.72 -4.32 27.29
CA PHE A 413 7.58 -2.88 27.26
C PHE A 413 8.55 -2.33 26.21
N ALA A 414 8.04 -2.13 25.00
CA ALA A 414 8.80 -1.62 23.88
C ALA A 414 8.15 -0.34 23.34
N GLN A 415 8.99 0.62 22.95
CA GLN A 415 8.52 1.82 22.26
C GLN A 415 8.02 1.45 20.86
N ILE A 416 8.77 0.59 20.16
CA ILE A 416 8.42 0.07 18.84
C ILE A 416 8.86 -1.38 18.74
N ILE A 417 8.03 -2.21 18.11
CA ILE A 417 8.34 -3.57 17.70
C ILE A 417 8.10 -3.64 16.19
N THR A 418 9.16 -3.85 15.43
CA THR A 418 9.08 -4.01 13.97
C THR A 418 9.12 -5.48 13.59
N VAL A 419 8.40 -5.83 12.51
CA VAL A 419 8.38 -7.18 11.95
C VAL A 419 8.82 -7.09 10.49
N GLY A 420 9.64 -8.05 10.07
CA GLY A 420 10.29 -8.02 8.77
C GLY A 420 11.10 -9.27 8.45
N SER A 421 11.51 -9.40 7.20
CA SER A 421 12.39 -10.47 6.71
C SER A 421 13.44 -9.89 5.75
N ASP A 422 14.62 -10.50 5.70
CA ASP A 422 15.70 -10.14 4.77
C ASP A 422 16.11 -8.64 4.79
N GLY A 423 16.03 -8.02 5.97
CA GLY A 423 16.37 -6.61 6.17
C GLY A 423 15.24 -5.63 5.81
N PHE A 424 14.07 -6.11 5.37
CA PHE A 424 12.90 -5.28 5.11
C PHE A 424 11.92 -5.35 6.28
N VAL A 425 11.62 -4.19 6.87
CA VAL A 425 10.53 -4.02 7.85
C VAL A 425 9.26 -3.62 7.12
N ASN A 426 8.16 -4.34 7.35
CA ASN A 426 6.89 -4.12 6.64
C ASN A 426 5.67 -4.01 7.55
N ALA A 427 5.83 -4.15 8.86
CA ALA A 427 4.78 -4.04 9.85
C ALA A 427 5.36 -3.76 11.24
N GLY A 428 4.49 -3.40 12.19
CA GLY A 428 4.90 -3.29 13.57
C GLY A 428 3.82 -2.88 14.55
N ILE A 429 4.25 -2.76 15.81
CA ILE A 429 3.48 -2.31 16.96
C ILE A 429 4.22 -1.11 17.57
N SER A 430 3.50 -0.05 17.91
CA SER A 430 4.10 1.18 18.47
C SER A 430 3.40 1.64 19.74
N GLY A 431 4.23 1.88 20.76
CA GLY A 431 3.88 2.58 22.00
C GLY A 431 4.10 4.10 21.92
N LEU A 432 4.46 4.65 20.77
CA LEU A 432 4.62 6.09 20.59
C LEU A 432 3.27 6.83 20.64
N SER A 433 3.25 7.98 21.29
CA SER A 433 2.11 8.90 21.30
C SER A 433 2.51 10.23 20.66
N ASP A 434 2.89 10.14 19.38
CA ASP A 434 3.50 11.22 18.60
C ASP A 434 2.50 12.08 17.82
N GLU A 435 1.30 11.56 17.56
CA GLU A 435 0.17 12.27 16.92
C GLU A 435 -1.09 12.22 17.80
N GLY A 436 -0.91 12.25 19.13
CA GLY A 436 -2.03 12.19 20.08
C GLY A 436 -2.94 10.99 19.86
N ASP A 437 -4.23 11.22 19.65
CA ASP A 437 -5.26 10.19 19.41
C ASP A 437 -5.10 9.48 18.05
N ASP A 438 -4.43 10.12 17.09
CA ASP A 438 -4.17 9.57 15.75
C ASP A 438 -2.84 8.82 15.66
N SER A 439 -2.09 8.70 16.77
CA SER A 439 -0.86 7.91 16.82
C SER A 439 -1.12 6.46 16.41
N ILE A 440 -0.27 5.89 15.56
CA ILE A 440 -0.45 4.52 15.08
C ILE A 440 0.02 3.51 16.13
N ARG A 441 -0.86 2.58 16.52
CA ARG A 441 -0.58 1.46 17.45
C ARG A 441 -0.18 0.18 16.73
N PHE A 442 -0.84 -0.11 15.61
CA PHE A 442 -0.53 -1.27 14.77
C PHE A 442 -0.54 -0.84 13.31
N TRP A 443 0.42 -1.31 12.52
CA TRP A 443 0.42 -1.08 11.08
C TRP A 443 0.95 -2.28 10.30
N ALA A 444 0.55 -2.36 9.04
CA ALA A 444 1.09 -3.31 8.08
C ALA A 444 1.10 -2.76 6.66
N GLY A 445 2.11 -3.14 5.87
CA GLY A 445 2.32 -2.73 4.49
C GLY A 445 3.21 -1.51 4.30
N ALA A 446 3.95 -1.09 5.33
CA ALA A 446 4.91 0.01 5.29
C ALA A 446 6.02 -0.19 6.33
N ASN A 447 7.17 0.49 6.16
CA ASN A 447 8.20 0.58 7.19
C ASN A 447 7.72 1.46 8.37
N GLU A 448 8.56 1.63 9.40
CA GLU A 448 8.21 2.46 10.58
C GLU A 448 8.00 3.94 10.22
N GLU A 449 8.85 4.51 9.37
CA GLU A 449 8.82 5.92 8.96
C GLU A 449 7.52 6.26 8.21
N ASP A 450 7.05 5.32 7.37
CA ASP A 450 5.87 5.44 6.53
C ASP A 450 4.59 4.87 7.18
N ARG A 451 4.60 4.57 8.49
CA ARG A 451 3.46 3.91 9.18
C ARG A 451 2.12 4.64 9.04
N TYR A 452 2.13 5.97 8.90
CA TYR A 452 0.93 6.80 8.69
C TYR A 452 0.34 6.68 7.28
N ASN A 453 1.11 6.14 6.33
CA ASN A 453 0.68 5.84 4.97
C ASN A 453 0.42 4.34 4.77
N ALA A 454 0.55 3.52 5.83
CA ALA A 454 0.35 2.09 5.74
C ALA A 454 -1.09 1.75 5.30
N PRO A 455 -1.30 0.74 4.43
CA PRO A 455 -2.63 0.35 3.98
C PRO A 455 -3.52 -0.23 5.09
N PHE A 456 -2.92 -0.68 6.19
CA PHE A 456 -3.61 -1.14 7.39
C PHE A 456 -3.05 -0.40 8.61
N GLN A 457 -3.94 0.20 9.40
CA GLN A 457 -3.61 0.99 10.57
C GLN A 457 -4.64 0.80 11.68
N ILE A 458 -4.17 0.74 12.92
CA ILE A 458 -5.00 0.90 14.12
C ILE A 458 -4.44 2.10 14.89
N LEU A 459 -5.29 3.10 15.11
CA LEU A 459 -4.94 4.34 15.81
C LEU A 459 -5.03 4.18 17.33
N ASN A 460 -4.47 5.13 18.07
CA ASN A 460 -4.51 5.17 19.52
C ASN A 460 -5.93 5.25 20.09
N ASN A 461 -6.82 5.96 19.39
CA ASN A 461 -8.25 6.02 19.72
C ASN A 461 -9.03 4.72 19.40
N GLY A 462 -8.37 3.68 18.87
CA GLY A 462 -8.98 2.41 18.49
C GLY A 462 -9.57 2.37 17.08
N GLN A 463 -9.48 3.46 16.31
CA GLN A 463 -9.97 3.49 14.93
C GLN A 463 -9.15 2.58 14.03
N LEU A 464 -9.84 1.76 13.23
CA LEU A 464 -9.25 0.95 12.17
C LEU A 464 -9.35 1.67 10.83
N LYS A 465 -8.22 1.80 10.13
CA LYS A 465 -8.16 2.24 8.73
C LYS A 465 -7.57 1.10 7.90
N ALA A 466 -8.34 0.63 6.92
CA ALA A 466 -7.92 -0.45 6.03
C ALA A 466 -8.35 -0.15 4.60
N LEU A 467 -7.39 -0.10 3.67
CA LEU A 467 -7.70 0.10 2.24
C LEU A 467 -8.31 -1.16 1.60
N ARG A 468 -8.03 -2.34 2.18
CA ARG A 468 -8.50 -3.64 1.71
C ARG A 468 -8.69 -4.58 2.89
N GLY A 469 -9.63 -5.51 2.79
CA GLY A 469 -9.86 -6.50 3.84
C GLY A 469 -10.99 -7.46 3.55
N ILE A 470 -11.10 -8.51 4.37
CA ILE A 470 -12.20 -9.47 4.36
C ILE A 470 -12.79 -9.50 5.77
N ILE A 471 -14.09 -9.19 5.89
CA ILE A 471 -14.83 -9.18 7.15
C ILE A 471 -15.97 -10.19 7.02
N GLY A 472 -15.74 -11.42 7.50
CA GLY A 472 -16.66 -12.53 7.25
C GLY A 472 -16.78 -12.80 5.76
N THR A 473 -17.97 -12.63 5.19
CA THR A 473 -18.20 -12.76 3.74
C THR A 473 -18.07 -11.44 2.97
N PHE A 474 -17.93 -10.31 3.68
CA PHE A 474 -17.77 -9.00 3.04
C PHE A 474 -16.31 -8.78 2.65
N ASN A 475 -16.13 -8.20 1.47
CA ASN A 475 -14.84 -7.78 0.95
C ASN A 475 -14.80 -6.26 0.93
N VAL A 476 -13.71 -5.69 1.44
CA VAL A 476 -13.42 -4.26 1.43
C VAL A 476 -12.35 -4.01 0.37
N MET A 477 -12.63 -3.06 -0.52
CA MET A 477 -11.73 -2.49 -1.49
C MET A 477 -11.67 -0.97 -1.28
N GLU A 478 -10.72 -0.34 -1.96
CA GLU A 478 -10.44 1.09 -1.84
C GLU A 478 -11.67 1.98 -2.08
N ASN A 479 -12.59 1.55 -2.94
CA ASN A 479 -13.77 2.32 -3.33
C ASN A 479 -15.11 1.58 -3.14
N ALA A 480 -15.09 0.37 -2.56
CA ALA A 480 -16.30 -0.44 -2.45
C ALA A 480 -16.25 -1.44 -1.30
N ILE A 481 -17.43 -1.76 -0.76
CA ILE A 481 -17.65 -2.95 0.08
C ILE A 481 -18.61 -3.86 -0.67
N TYR A 482 -18.29 -5.14 -0.79
CA TYR A 482 -19.12 -6.07 -1.56
C TYR A 482 -19.18 -7.48 -0.98
N PHE A 483 -20.23 -8.20 -1.37
CA PHE A 483 -20.41 -9.63 -1.14
C PHE A 483 -20.73 -10.31 -2.48
N GLY A 484 -20.10 -11.45 -2.76
CA GLY A 484 -20.17 -12.14 -4.04
C GLY A 484 -19.08 -11.66 -5.00
N ALA A 485 -19.46 -11.28 -6.23
CA ALA A 485 -18.50 -10.85 -7.26
C ALA A 485 -17.95 -9.42 -7.03
N PRO A 486 -16.72 -9.11 -7.49
CA PRO A 486 -16.06 -7.80 -7.29
C PRO A 486 -16.57 -6.70 -8.22
N ASN A 487 -17.79 -6.81 -8.73
CA ASN A 487 -18.39 -5.81 -9.62
C ASN A 487 -19.87 -5.64 -9.30
N GLU A 488 -20.39 -4.44 -9.54
CA GLU A 488 -21.79 -4.07 -9.26
C GLU A 488 -22.79 -4.97 -10.00
N THR A 489 -22.47 -5.43 -11.21
CA THR A 489 -23.39 -6.20 -12.06
C THR A 489 -23.65 -7.61 -11.52
N ASN A 490 -22.68 -8.24 -10.86
CA ASN A 490 -22.75 -9.65 -10.45
C ASN A 490 -22.64 -9.87 -8.94
N SER A 491 -22.49 -8.80 -8.17
CA SER A 491 -22.48 -8.85 -6.71
C SER A 491 -23.88 -9.07 -6.15
N ASN A 492 -23.92 -9.63 -4.94
CA ASN A 492 -25.12 -9.76 -4.13
C ASN A 492 -25.31 -8.55 -3.21
N LEU A 493 -24.21 -7.94 -2.78
CA LEU A 493 -24.20 -6.63 -2.16
C LEU A 493 -23.04 -5.85 -2.79
N TYR A 494 -23.27 -4.61 -3.21
CA TYR A 494 -22.23 -3.68 -3.63
C TYR A 494 -22.54 -2.30 -3.09
N PHE A 495 -21.62 -1.78 -2.31
CA PHE A 495 -21.74 -0.46 -1.71
C PHE A 495 -20.57 0.39 -2.14
N THR A 496 -20.86 1.54 -2.73
CA THR A 496 -19.89 2.58 -3.11
C THR A 496 -20.41 3.93 -2.60
N PRO A 497 -19.58 5.00 -2.61
CA PRO A 497 -20.06 6.35 -2.33
C PRO A 497 -21.20 6.85 -3.25
N ARG A 498 -21.50 6.14 -4.35
CA ARG A 498 -22.47 6.54 -5.38
C ARG A 498 -23.65 5.59 -5.53
N SER A 499 -23.51 4.35 -5.10
CA SER A 499 -24.55 3.34 -5.26
C SER A 499 -24.59 2.33 -4.11
N LEU A 500 -25.80 1.89 -3.80
CA LEU A 500 -26.08 0.72 -2.98
C LEU A 500 -26.88 -0.26 -3.82
N LEU A 501 -26.32 -1.43 -4.04
CA LEU A 501 -26.97 -2.55 -4.71
C LEU A 501 -27.10 -3.71 -3.72
N TYR A 502 -28.30 -4.25 -3.62
CA TYR A 502 -28.56 -5.54 -3.00
C TYR A 502 -29.35 -6.43 -3.96
N ARG A 503 -28.89 -7.67 -4.13
CA ARG A 503 -29.46 -8.64 -5.05
C ARG A 503 -29.44 -10.04 -4.48
N THR A 504 -30.56 -10.74 -4.63
CA THR A 504 -30.60 -12.20 -4.53
C THR A 504 -30.53 -12.80 -5.92
N ASN A 505 -29.81 -13.91 -6.08
CA ASN A 505 -29.86 -14.69 -7.32
C ASN A 505 -31.11 -15.57 -7.32
N MET A 506 -31.65 -15.90 -8.51
CA MET A 506 -32.59 -17.02 -8.59
C MET A 506 -31.86 -18.30 -8.18
N SER A 507 -32.52 -19.20 -7.46
CA SER A 507 -31.90 -20.49 -7.13
C SER A 507 -31.59 -21.28 -8.40
N ASP A 508 -30.31 -21.65 -8.56
CA ASP A 508 -29.81 -22.44 -9.69
C ASP A 508 -30.29 -23.90 -9.66
N ASP A 509 -30.98 -24.33 -8.60
CA ASP A 509 -31.52 -25.68 -8.47
C ASP A 509 -32.59 -25.93 -9.55
N ALA A 510 -32.17 -26.59 -10.62
CA ALA A 510 -32.99 -26.97 -11.77
C ALA A 510 -34.11 -27.99 -11.44
N SER A 511 -34.16 -28.51 -10.21
CA SER A 511 -34.99 -29.64 -9.81
C SER A 511 -36.17 -29.33 -8.87
N SER A 512 -36.34 -28.08 -8.40
CA SER A 512 -37.46 -27.75 -7.50
C SER A 512 -38.59 -27.06 -8.23
N ASP A 513 -39.81 -27.58 -8.09
CA ASP A 513 -41.09 -26.94 -8.44
C ASP A 513 -41.41 -25.71 -7.55
N ALA A 514 -40.38 -25.09 -6.96
CA ALA A 514 -40.52 -23.98 -6.04
C ALA A 514 -40.59 -22.64 -6.79
N LEU A 515 -41.35 -21.69 -6.23
CA LEU A 515 -41.44 -20.33 -6.72
C LEU A 515 -40.05 -19.67 -6.62
N LYS A 516 -39.44 -19.35 -7.78
CA LYS A 516 -38.12 -18.70 -7.82
C LYS A 516 -38.31 -17.20 -7.87
N SER A 517 -37.52 -16.44 -7.11
CA SER A 517 -37.56 -14.98 -7.20
C SER A 517 -36.17 -14.35 -7.15
N LYS A 518 -35.93 -13.42 -8.07
CA LYS A 518 -34.81 -12.48 -8.04
C LYS A 518 -35.33 -11.15 -7.50
N LYS A 519 -34.74 -10.67 -6.41
CA LYS A 519 -35.04 -9.36 -5.85
C LYS A 519 -33.81 -8.47 -6.04
N VAL A 520 -34.01 -7.26 -6.52
CA VAL A 520 -32.98 -6.24 -6.66
C VAL A 520 -33.48 -4.96 -6.01
N ILE A 521 -32.62 -4.36 -5.20
CA ILE A 521 -32.75 -2.97 -4.77
C ILE A 521 -31.48 -2.26 -5.23
N LEU A 522 -31.64 -1.26 -6.08
CA LEU A 522 -30.57 -0.37 -6.51
C LEU A 522 -30.93 1.04 -6.11
N MET A 523 -30.05 1.69 -5.36
CA MET A 523 -30.11 3.12 -5.11
C MET A 523 -28.87 3.73 -5.72
N ASN A 524 -29.06 4.69 -6.62
CA ASN A 524 -27.98 5.37 -7.31
C ASN A 524 -28.14 6.88 -7.13
N VAL A 525 -27.18 7.47 -6.43
CA VAL A 525 -27.15 8.90 -6.13
C VAL A 525 -26.12 9.64 -6.99
N SER A 526 -25.60 8.99 -8.03
CA SER A 526 -24.72 9.61 -9.01
C SER A 526 -25.48 10.73 -9.75
N PRO A 527 -24.93 11.96 -9.84
CA PRO A 527 -25.54 13.06 -10.61
C PRO A 527 -25.74 12.74 -12.10
N THR A 528 -25.03 11.74 -12.62
CA THR A 528 -25.15 11.29 -14.02
C THR A 528 -26.12 10.13 -14.21
N SER A 529 -26.65 9.54 -13.14
CA SER A 529 -27.59 8.42 -13.25
C SER A 529 -28.96 8.93 -13.66
N GLN A 530 -29.55 8.28 -14.66
CA GLN A 530 -30.94 8.53 -15.07
C GLN A 530 -31.94 7.84 -14.12
N ILE A 531 -31.48 6.85 -13.36
CA ILE A 531 -32.28 6.07 -12.41
C ILE A 531 -31.80 6.39 -11.00
N GLY A 532 -32.66 6.96 -10.17
CA GLY A 532 -32.34 7.26 -8.77
C GLY A 532 -32.51 6.06 -7.84
N ILE A 533 -33.67 5.40 -7.91
CA ILE A 533 -33.97 4.18 -7.14
C ILE A 533 -34.72 3.21 -8.06
N GLU A 534 -34.31 1.95 -8.04
CA GLU A 534 -34.99 0.85 -8.71
C GLU A 534 -35.24 -0.28 -7.71
N ILE A 535 -36.49 -0.75 -7.67
CA ILE A 535 -36.89 -1.95 -6.94
C ILE A 535 -37.42 -2.93 -7.97
N GLN A 536 -36.70 -4.02 -8.19
CA GLN A 536 -37.08 -5.06 -9.13
C GLN A 536 -37.42 -6.34 -8.39
N SER A 537 -38.56 -6.92 -8.74
CA SER A 537 -38.96 -8.25 -8.28
C SER A 537 -39.36 -9.08 -9.49
N GLU A 538 -38.51 -10.02 -9.85
CA GLU A 538 -38.83 -11.04 -10.83
C GLU A 538 -39.22 -12.32 -10.09
N SER A 539 -40.36 -12.90 -10.41
CA SER A 539 -40.74 -14.22 -9.92
C SER A 539 -41.18 -15.12 -11.05
N LYS A 540 -40.61 -16.34 -11.07
CA LYS A 540 -40.98 -17.40 -12.00
C LYS A 540 -41.64 -18.52 -11.20
N ASN A 541 -42.88 -18.80 -11.54
CA ASN A 541 -43.59 -19.97 -11.03
C ASN A 541 -43.70 -21.01 -12.14
N THR A 542 -43.13 -22.20 -11.91
CA THR A 542 -43.21 -23.34 -12.82
C THR A 542 -44.33 -24.31 -12.47
N ASP A 543 -44.99 -24.14 -11.32
CA ASP A 543 -46.10 -24.98 -10.85
C ASP A 543 -47.45 -24.28 -11.10
N PRO A 544 -48.26 -24.75 -12.08
CA PRO A 544 -49.56 -24.17 -12.38
C PRO A 544 -50.59 -24.30 -11.24
N SER A 545 -50.36 -25.14 -10.23
CA SER A 545 -51.27 -25.37 -9.10
C SER A 545 -51.11 -24.36 -7.96
N ARG A 546 -50.03 -23.57 -7.92
CA ARG A 546 -49.73 -22.60 -6.86
C ARG A 546 -49.75 -21.16 -7.36
N ARG A 547 -50.93 -20.55 -7.54
CA ARG A 547 -51.03 -19.14 -7.98
C ARG A 547 -51.08 -18.17 -6.79
N GLY A 548 -49.99 -17.46 -6.53
CA GLY A 548 -49.97 -16.27 -5.67
C GLY A 548 -49.75 -14.99 -6.47
N PRO A 549 -50.19 -13.81 -5.97
CA PRO A 549 -49.91 -12.53 -6.63
C PRO A 549 -48.41 -12.21 -6.58
N ASN A 550 -47.83 -11.80 -7.71
CA ASN A 550 -46.47 -11.27 -7.78
C ASN A 550 -46.47 -9.79 -7.42
N VAL A 551 -46.20 -9.47 -6.16
CA VAL A 551 -46.12 -8.10 -5.68
C VAL A 551 -44.66 -7.60 -5.78
N GLY A 552 -44.42 -6.62 -6.65
CA GLY A 552 -43.09 -6.03 -6.83
C GLY A 552 -42.80 -4.83 -5.94
N PHE A 553 -43.83 -4.06 -5.58
CA PHE A 553 -43.76 -2.91 -4.68
C PHE A 553 -45.14 -2.73 -4.05
N SER A 554 -45.20 -2.59 -2.72
CA SER A 554 -46.44 -2.41 -1.96
C SER A 554 -46.23 -1.32 -0.92
N THR A 555 -47.16 -0.37 -0.83
CA THR A 555 -47.16 0.67 0.20
C THR A 555 -48.54 0.79 0.81
N GLU A 556 -48.60 1.02 2.12
CA GLU A 556 -49.83 1.20 2.88
C GLU A 556 -49.64 2.40 3.80
N ALA A 557 -50.68 3.24 3.92
CA ALA A 557 -50.72 4.34 4.88
C ALA A 557 -51.96 4.16 5.75
N TYR A 558 -51.79 4.26 7.06
CA TYR A 558 -52.86 4.14 8.05
C TYR A 558 -52.86 5.40 8.91
N GLY A 559 -53.97 6.13 8.89
CA GLY A 559 -54.14 7.35 9.64
C GLY A 559 -54.48 7.16 11.10
N SER A 560 -54.14 8.18 11.87
CA SER A 560 -54.75 8.45 13.18
C SER A 560 -56.09 9.15 12.94
N PRO A 561 -57.10 9.07 13.84
CA PRO A 561 -58.40 9.74 13.68
C PRO A 561 -58.34 11.27 13.45
N ASN A 562 -57.17 11.88 13.58
CA ASN A 562 -56.93 13.32 13.52
C ASN A 562 -55.98 13.77 12.38
N SER A 563 -55.63 12.91 11.40
CA SER A 563 -54.85 13.30 10.21
C SER A 563 -55.68 13.16 8.93
N ASN A 564 -55.64 14.17 8.06
CA ASN A 564 -56.35 14.17 6.77
C ASN A 564 -55.48 13.74 5.57
N ASP A 565 -54.20 13.41 5.79
CA ASP A 565 -53.21 13.27 4.73
C ASP A 565 -52.42 11.95 4.80
N ASP A 566 -53.14 10.82 4.73
CA ASP A 566 -52.50 9.50 4.59
C ASP A 566 -52.05 9.27 3.14
N ILE A 567 -50.81 9.63 2.85
CA ILE A 567 -50.25 9.50 1.50
C ILE A 567 -49.29 8.31 1.44
N ALA A 568 -49.78 7.16 1.00
CA ALA A 568 -48.97 5.93 0.82
C ALA A 568 -47.98 6.01 -0.35
N LEU A 569 -48.28 6.81 -1.37
CA LEU A 569 -47.39 7.10 -2.51
C LEU A 569 -47.78 8.46 -3.12
N ARG A 570 -46.82 9.39 -3.18
CA ARG A 570 -47.01 10.70 -3.82
C ARG A 570 -46.21 10.77 -5.11
N VAL A 571 -46.88 11.06 -6.23
CA VAL A 571 -46.23 11.33 -7.52
C VAL A 571 -46.62 12.75 -7.94
N PRO A 572 -45.82 13.80 -7.60
CA PRO A 572 -46.24 15.20 -7.70
C PRO A 572 -46.71 15.66 -9.08
N GLN A 573 -46.22 15.03 -10.15
CA GLN A 573 -46.56 15.36 -11.55
C GLN A 573 -47.31 14.24 -12.29
N GLY A 574 -47.63 13.12 -11.62
CA GLY A 574 -48.46 12.05 -12.20
C GLY A 574 -47.86 11.25 -13.38
N ASN A 575 -46.57 11.36 -13.65
CA ASN A 575 -45.89 10.73 -14.80
C ASN A 575 -45.58 9.23 -14.58
N VAL A 576 -46.61 8.37 -14.50
CA VAL A 576 -46.44 6.91 -14.43
C VAL A 576 -46.39 6.33 -15.85
N GLN A 577 -45.40 5.49 -16.18
CA GLN A 577 -45.28 4.85 -17.50
C GLN A 577 -45.83 3.41 -17.47
N VAL A 578 -46.60 3.01 -18.48
CA VAL A 578 -47.14 1.65 -18.65
C VAL A 578 -46.82 1.18 -20.07
N GLU A 579 -46.18 0.01 -20.20
CA GLU A 579 -45.78 -0.59 -21.50
C GLU A 579 -45.01 0.37 -22.42
N GLY A 580 -44.16 1.21 -21.84
CA GLY A 580 -43.36 2.18 -22.61
C GLY A 580 -44.08 3.48 -22.97
N SER A 581 -45.38 3.62 -22.66
CA SER A 581 -46.15 4.85 -22.89
C SER A 581 -46.38 5.61 -21.58
N LEU A 582 -46.25 6.95 -21.60
CA LEU A 582 -46.70 7.80 -20.49
C LEU A 582 -48.18 7.51 -20.22
N GLY A 583 -48.54 7.29 -18.96
CA GLY A 583 -49.85 6.78 -18.53
C GLY A 583 -51.00 7.60 -19.09
N LEU A 584 -51.68 7.05 -20.09
CA LEU A 584 -52.83 7.68 -20.73
C LEU A 584 -54.12 7.35 -19.96
N ASP A 585 -55.08 8.27 -20.00
CA ASP A 585 -56.48 7.93 -19.74
C ASP A 585 -56.96 7.08 -20.93
N THR A 586 -57.27 5.81 -20.69
CA THR A 586 -57.68 4.90 -21.77
C THR A 586 -58.66 3.85 -21.27
N VAL A 587 -59.42 3.28 -22.20
CA VAL A 587 -60.34 2.18 -21.94
C VAL A 587 -59.88 1.01 -22.79
N VAL A 588 -59.57 -0.11 -22.14
CA VAL A 588 -59.21 -1.36 -22.81
C VAL A 588 -60.37 -2.33 -22.67
N GLN A 589 -60.78 -2.92 -23.77
CA GLN A 589 -61.78 -3.98 -23.81
C GLN A 589 -61.07 -5.29 -24.18
N VAL A 590 -61.20 -6.31 -23.32
CA VAL A 590 -60.63 -7.64 -23.57
C VAL A 590 -61.73 -8.69 -23.51
N GLN A 591 -61.65 -9.69 -24.38
CA GLN A 591 -62.49 -10.88 -24.27
C GLN A 591 -61.92 -11.80 -23.20
N ALA A 592 -62.63 -11.93 -22.09
CA ALA A 592 -62.23 -12.77 -20.97
C ALA A 592 -63.32 -13.79 -20.64
N TRP A 593 -62.93 -15.00 -20.26
CA TRP A 593 -63.87 -16.02 -19.82
C TRP A 593 -64.46 -15.62 -18.47
N LYS A 594 -65.80 -15.61 -18.37
CA LYS A 594 -66.52 -15.25 -17.15
C LYS A 594 -67.20 -16.50 -16.59
N GLU A 595 -66.72 -16.96 -15.44
CA GLU A 595 -67.04 -18.28 -14.86
C GLU A 595 -68.53 -18.44 -14.53
N ASP A 596 -69.17 -17.38 -14.02
CA ASP A 596 -70.61 -17.33 -13.72
C ASP A 596 -71.50 -17.27 -14.97
N ALA A 597 -70.97 -16.82 -16.11
CA ALA A 597 -71.71 -16.71 -17.37
C ALA A 597 -71.42 -17.86 -18.36
N GLY A 598 -70.51 -18.79 -18.00
CA GLY A 598 -70.18 -19.96 -18.82
C GLY A 598 -69.66 -19.65 -20.23
N GLY A 599 -69.00 -18.50 -20.43
CA GLY A 599 -68.54 -18.07 -21.75
C GLY A 599 -67.63 -16.83 -21.74
N PHE A 600 -67.12 -16.46 -22.92
CA PHE A 600 -66.38 -15.21 -23.11
C PHE A 600 -67.33 -14.01 -23.01
N ARG A 601 -66.89 -12.97 -22.30
CA ARG A 601 -67.54 -11.67 -22.19
C ARG A 601 -66.52 -10.55 -22.37
N THR A 602 -66.99 -9.39 -22.78
CA THR A 602 -66.17 -8.19 -22.85
C THR A 602 -65.94 -7.65 -21.44
N LEU A 603 -64.68 -7.66 -21.00
CA LEU A 603 -64.24 -7.00 -19.79
C LEU A 603 -63.70 -5.63 -20.16
N ARG A 604 -64.35 -4.58 -19.66
CA ARG A 604 -63.91 -3.20 -19.80
C ARG A 604 -63.02 -2.83 -18.62
N LEU A 605 -61.85 -2.30 -18.93
CA LEU A 605 -60.84 -1.83 -17.99
C LEU A 605 -60.59 -0.34 -18.27
N THR A 606 -60.98 0.54 -17.36
CA THR A 606 -60.73 1.98 -17.48
C THR A 606 -59.47 2.34 -16.70
N TYR A 607 -58.51 2.94 -17.40
CA TYR A 607 -57.28 3.46 -16.83
C TYR A 607 -57.36 5.00 -16.78
N LYS A 608 -56.93 5.59 -15.67
CA LYS A 608 -56.69 7.04 -15.54
C LYS A 608 -55.26 7.30 -15.11
N LYS A 609 -54.54 8.12 -15.86
CA LYS A 609 -53.11 8.43 -15.63
C LYS A 609 -52.26 7.17 -15.45
N GLY A 610 -52.58 6.12 -16.21
CA GLY A 610 -51.92 4.80 -16.12
C GLY A 610 -52.39 3.88 -15.00
N TRP A 611 -53.29 4.30 -14.11
CA TRP A 611 -53.85 3.46 -13.03
C TRP A 611 -55.18 2.85 -13.43
N LEU A 612 -55.38 1.55 -13.22
CA LEU A 612 -56.70 0.92 -13.38
C LEU A 612 -57.64 1.49 -12.31
N VAL A 613 -58.65 2.24 -12.73
CA VAL A 613 -59.63 2.87 -11.83
C VAL A 613 -60.98 2.19 -11.85
N GLU A 614 -61.26 1.39 -12.88
CA GLU A 614 -62.55 0.72 -13.05
C GLU A 614 -62.39 -0.60 -13.79
N ARG A 615 -63.08 -1.63 -13.30
CA ARG A 615 -63.19 -2.94 -13.95
C ARG A 615 -64.66 -3.34 -13.98
N PHE A 616 -65.23 -3.43 -15.17
CA PHE A 616 -66.64 -3.75 -15.37
C PHE A 616 -66.84 -4.76 -16.49
N TRP A 617 -67.69 -5.77 -16.28
CA TRP A 617 -68.09 -6.71 -17.32
C TRP A 617 -69.24 -6.08 -18.09
N GLU A 618 -69.06 -5.86 -19.40
CA GLU A 618 -70.17 -5.41 -20.24
C GLU A 618 -71.20 -6.53 -20.32
N SER A 619 -72.47 -6.14 -20.12
CA SER A 619 -73.64 -7.01 -19.97
C SER A 619 -73.88 -7.91 -21.18
#